data_AF-A0A0F9HFG1-F1
#
_entry.id   AF-A0A0F9HFG1-F1
#
_cell.length_a   1.000
_cell.length_b   1.000
_cell.length_c   1.000
_cell.angle_alpha   90.00
_cell.angle_beta   90.00
_cell.angle_gamma   90.00
#
_symmetry.space_group_name_H-M   'P 1'
#
loop_
_entity.id
_entity.type
_entity.pdbx_description
1 polymer ?
#
loop_
_entity_poly.entity_id
_entity_poly.type
_entity_poly.pdbx_seq_one_letter_code
_entity_poly.pdbx_strand_id
1 'polypeptide(L)'
;MDRIAITHVPEQQRVDVTVDGEAFTSYIHPDSIHKPALFPLRTARGTIVTRGFPLEPRPGERVDHLHHVGFWFDYGDVNGVAFWGSTPAVPPAERGRYGIIRHRGVNR
;
A
#
# COMPACT_ATOMS: atom_id res chain seq x y z
N MET A 1 12.31 -11.99 -22.95
CA MET A 1 11.84 -11.58 -21.61
C MET A 1 10.43 -11.08 -21.77
N ASP A 2 9.55 -11.39 -20.83
CA ASP A 2 8.18 -10.89 -20.85
C ASP A 2 8.20 -9.37 -20.62
N ARG A 3 7.34 -8.65 -21.35
CA ARG A 3 7.17 -7.20 -21.21
C ARG A 3 6.78 -6.82 -19.78
N ILE A 4 6.06 -7.68 -19.08
CA ILE A 4 5.67 -7.49 -17.69
C ILE A 4 6.22 -8.69 -16.92
N ALA A 5 6.96 -8.44 -15.85
CA ALA A 5 7.37 -9.48 -14.91
C ALA A 5 6.80 -9.21 -13.52
N ILE A 6 6.36 -10.29 -12.87
CA ILE A 6 5.76 -10.30 -11.53
C ILE A 6 6.63 -11.22 -10.67
N THR A 7 7.24 -10.64 -9.63
CA THR A 7 8.17 -11.35 -8.74
C THR A 7 7.64 -11.31 -7.32
N HIS A 8 7.35 -12.47 -6.75
CA HIS A 8 6.96 -12.56 -5.35
C HIS A 8 8.20 -12.42 -4.45
N VAL A 9 8.09 -11.59 -3.41
CA VAL A 9 9.14 -11.33 -2.43
C VAL A 9 8.54 -11.52 -1.01
N PRO A 10 8.22 -12.77 -0.61
CA PRO A 10 7.40 -13.05 0.57
C PRO A 10 8.02 -12.57 1.88
N GLU A 11 9.34 -12.61 1.98
CA GLU A 11 10.11 -12.14 3.14
C GLU A 11 10.00 -10.63 3.36
N GLN A 12 9.59 -9.88 2.33
CA GLN A 12 9.30 -8.44 2.41
C GLN A 12 7.80 -8.15 2.32
N GLN A 13 6.95 -9.17 2.37
CA GLN A 13 5.49 -9.04 2.25
C GLN A 13 5.09 -8.18 1.03
N ARG A 14 5.68 -8.46 -0.14
CA ARG A 14 5.35 -7.74 -1.38
C ARG A 14 5.46 -8.59 -2.64
N VAL A 15 4.91 -8.07 -3.72
CA VAL A 15 5.05 -8.56 -5.09
C VAL A 15 5.54 -7.43 -5.97
N ASP A 16 6.71 -7.59 -6.57
CA ASP A 16 7.34 -6.59 -7.43
C ASP A 16 6.83 -6.73 -8.87
N VAL A 17 6.53 -5.60 -9.50
CA VAL A 17 6.07 -5.52 -10.88
C VAL A 17 7.05 -4.67 -11.67
N THR A 18 7.61 -5.26 -12.73
CA THR A 18 8.46 -4.55 -13.69
C THR A 18 7.80 -4.51 -15.07
N VAL A 19 8.12 -3.47 -15.83
CA VAL A 19 7.69 -3.29 -17.22
C VAL A 19 8.93 -3.01 -18.06
N ASP A 20 9.15 -3.80 -19.10
CA ASP A 20 10.33 -3.72 -19.98
C ASP A 20 11.66 -3.81 -19.21
N GLY A 21 11.67 -4.56 -18.09
CA GLY A 21 12.82 -4.72 -17.19
C GLY A 21 12.98 -3.62 -16.14
N GLU A 22 12.21 -2.54 -16.24
CA GLU A 22 12.28 -1.39 -15.33
C GLU A 22 11.25 -1.49 -14.20
N ALA A 23 11.59 -0.96 -13.02
CA ALA A 23 10.68 -0.95 -11.88
C ALA A 23 9.42 -0.12 -12.17
N PHE A 24 8.24 -0.72 -12.02
CA PHE A 24 6.97 -0.01 -12.19
C PHE A 24 6.29 0.25 -10.85
N THR A 25 6.07 -0.80 -10.06
CA THR A 25 5.52 -0.70 -8.69
C THR A 25 5.72 -2.00 -7.92
N SER A 26 5.37 -1.97 -6.63
CA SER A 26 5.24 -3.18 -5.82
C SER A 26 3.86 -3.20 -5.17
N TYR A 27 3.18 -4.34 -5.21
CA TYR A 27 2.04 -4.61 -4.35
C TYR A 27 2.54 -4.99 -2.96
N ILE A 28 2.44 -4.07 -2.01
CA ILE A 28 2.90 -4.23 -0.64
C ILE A 28 1.75 -4.62 0.28
N HIS A 29 2.02 -5.52 1.22
CA HIS A 29 1.07 -5.93 2.24
C HIS A 29 1.73 -6.19 3.61
N PRO A 30 2.65 -5.32 4.08
CA PRO A 30 3.27 -5.50 5.38
C PRO A 30 2.26 -5.29 6.50
N ASP A 31 2.50 -5.92 7.66
CA ASP A 31 1.57 -5.81 8.78
C ASP A 31 1.48 -4.41 9.40
N SER A 32 2.45 -3.54 9.08
CA SER A 32 2.51 -2.13 9.46
C SER A 32 1.50 -1.24 8.73
N ILE A 33 0.84 -1.74 7.68
CA ILE A 33 -0.30 -1.05 7.03
C ILE A 33 -1.56 -1.91 7.13
N HIS A 34 -2.70 -1.26 7.31
CA HIS A 34 -3.97 -1.97 7.53
C HIS A 34 -4.74 -2.26 6.23
N LYS A 35 -4.13 -2.00 5.08
CA LYS A 35 -4.62 -2.38 3.75
C LYS A 35 -3.44 -2.51 2.78
N PRO A 36 -3.46 -3.49 1.86
CA PRO A 36 -2.45 -3.57 0.81
C PRO A 36 -2.50 -2.36 -0.12
N ALA A 37 -1.38 -2.03 -0.72
CA ALA A 37 -1.26 -0.90 -1.64
C ALA A 37 -0.24 -1.18 -2.75
N LEU A 38 -0.35 -0.45 -3.86
CA LEU A 38 0.72 -0.32 -4.84
C LEU A 38 1.63 0.84 -4.43
N PHE A 39 2.91 0.57 -4.18
CA PHE A 39 3.86 1.58 -3.74
C PHE A 39 5.32 1.20 -4.03
N PRO A 40 6.17 2.17 -4.45
CA PRO A 40 5.78 3.41 -5.11
C PRO A 40 5.21 3.13 -6.51
N LEU A 41 4.38 4.00 -7.06
CA LEU A 41 4.07 3.98 -8.50
C LEU A 41 5.06 4.86 -9.26
N ARG A 42 5.50 4.38 -10.42
CA ARG A 42 6.45 5.06 -11.30
C ARG A 42 5.84 5.32 -12.68
N THR A 43 6.21 6.46 -13.27
CA THR A 43 6.01 6.68 -14.72
C THR A 43 7.02 5.85 -15.52
N ALA A 44 6.85 5.79 -16.86
CA ALA A 44 7.82 5.16 -17.75
C ALA A 44 9.24 5.77 -17.69
N ARG A 45 9.40 6.98 -17.13
CA ARG A 45 10.72 7.61 -16.89
C ARG A 45 11.26 7.36 -15.48
N GLY A 46 10.61 6.49 -14.70
CA GLY A 46 10.97 6.21 -13.31
C GLY A 46 10.50 7.27 -12.31
N THR A 47 9.82 8.34 -12.74
CA THR A 47 9.33 9.39 -11.84
C THR A 47 8.30 8.82 -10.86
N ILE A 48 8.49 9.06 -9.57
CA ILE A 48 7.55 8.61 -8.54
C ILE A 48 6.31 9.49 -8.56
N VAL A 49 5.12 8.88 -8.68
CA VAL A 49 3.85 9.62 -8.70
C VAL A 49 3.05 9.52 -7.40
N THR A 50 3.31 8.49 -6.59
CA THR A 50 2.75 8.37 -5.24
C THR A 50 3.62 9.13 -4.24
N ARG A 51 2.98 9.91 -3.37
CA ARG A 51 3.65 10.49 -2.21
C ARG A 51 4.32 9.40 -1.36
N GLY A 52 5.42 9.71 -0.71
CA GLY A 52 6.17 8.82 0.16
C GLY A 52 5.56 8.68 1.57
N PHE A 53 5.00 9.74 2.14
CA PHE A 53 4.40 9.67 3.49
C PHE A 53 3.22 8.67 3.57
N PRO A 54 3.14 7.81 4.60
CA PRO A 54 4.04 7.72 5.76
C PRO A 54 5.22 6.75 5.62
N LEU A 55 5.31 5.99 4.52
CA LEU A 55 6.29 4.90 4.37
C LEU A 55 7.73 5.39 4.11
N GLU A 56 7.87 6.37 3.22
CA GLU A 56 9.13 7.00 2.84
C GLU A 56 8.96 8.53 2.80
N PRO A 57 8.76 9.22 3.95
CA PRO A 57 8.49 10.66 3.96
C PRO A 57 9.55 11.47 3.20
N ARG A 58 9.11 12.39 2.33
CA ARG A 58 10.02 13.26 1.53
C ARG A 58 9.81 14.73 1.84
N PRO A 59 10.86 15.58 1.75
CA PRO A 59 10.71 17.02 1.96
C PRO A 59 9.64 17.63 1.05
N GLY A 60 8.77 18.46 1.63
CA GLY A 60 7.69 19.14 0.91
C GLY A 60 6.41 18.33 0.70
N GLU A 61 6.38 17.04 1.03
CA GLU A 61 5.14 16.26 1.04
C GLU A 61 4.27 16.60 2.25
N ARG A 62 2.94 16.46 2.10
CA ARG A 62 2.03 16.56 3.24
C ARG A 62 2.24 15.37 4.17
N VAL A 63 2.33 15.66 5.47
CA VAL A 63 2.42 14.68 6.57
C VAL A 63 1.05 14.52 7.26
N ASP A 64 0.00 14.44 6.44
CA ASP A 64 -1.39 14.26 6.87
C ASP A 64 -1.85 12.81 6.67
N HIS A 65 -3.05 12.47 7.15
CA HIS A 65 -3.77 11.22 6.89
C HIS A 65 -2.86 9.98 6.72
N LEU A 66 -2.42 9.39 7.84
CA LEU A 66 -1.55 8.20 7.86
C LEU A 66 -2.08 7.01 7.04
N HIS A 67 -3.39 6.93 6.81
CA HIS A 67 -4.02 5.85 6.06
C HIS A 67 -3.97 6.03 4.54
N HIS A 68 -3.52 7.20 4.02
CA HIS A 68 -3.30 7.42 2.59
C HIS A 68 -1.92 6.90 2.18
N VAL A 69 -1.85 5.61 1.82
CA VAL A 69 -0.60 4.90 1.48
C VAL A 69 -0.61 4.45 0.02
N GLY A 70 0.25 5.02 -0.82
CA GLY A 70 0.44 4.58 -2.20
C GLY A 70 -0.81 4.75 -3.08
N PHE A 71 -1.13 3.73 -3.87
CA PHE A 71 -2.44 3.57 -4.53
C PHE A 71 -3.12 2.34 -3.97
N TRP A 72 -4.35 2.47 -3.49
CA TRP A 72 -5.03 1.42 -2.75
C TRP A 72 -6.48 1.25 -3.21
N PHE A 73 -7.01 0.06 -2.99
CA PHE A 73 -8.43 -0.24 -3.06
C PHE A 73 -8.90 -0.60 -1.65
N ASP A 74 -10.07 -0.10 -1.26
CA ASP A 74 -10.52 -0.18 0.13
C ASP A 74 -12.03 -0.04 0.26
N TYR A 75 -12.53 -0.32 1.47
CA TYR A 75 -13.91 -0.11 1.85
C TYR A 75 -14.03 1.15 2.71
N GLY A 76 -15.18 1.83 2.62
CA GLY A 76 -15.49 2.96 3.50
C GLY A 76 -15.92 2.49 4.88
N ASP A 77 -17.17 2.73 5.21
CA ASP A 77 -17.86 2.12 6.34
C ASP A 77 -18.54 0.81 5.89
N VAL A 78 -18.37 -0.25 6.69
CA VAL A 78 -19.13 -1.50 6.53
C VAL A 78 -19.70 -1.86 7.90
N ASN A 79 -21.02 -1.74 8.05
CA ASN A 79 -21.75 -2.05 9.29
C ASN A 79 -21.21 -1.28 10.53
N GLY A 80 -20.85 -0.01 10.37
CA GLY A 80 -20.31 0.83 11.45
C GLY A 80 -18.83 0.62 11.73
N VAL A 81 -18.13 -0.14 10.89
CA VAL A 81 -16.67 -0.36 10.96
C VAL A 81 -16.00 0.39 9.80
N ALA A 82 -15.10 1.32 10.14
CA ALA A 82 -14.37 2.13 9.17
C ALA A 82 -13.08 1.44 8.72
N PHE A 83 -12.95 1.12 7.42
CA PHE A 83 -11.73 0.54 6.85
C PHE A 83 -10.81 1.63 6.28
N TRP A 84 -11.40 2.66 5.66
CA TRP A 84 -10.67 3.80 5.09
C TRP A 84 -9.74 4.50 6.09
N GLY A 85 -10.26 4.88 7.25
CA GLY A 85 -9.49 5.59 8.29
C GLY A 85 -8.55 4.71 9.12
N SER A 86 -8.46 3.41 8.85
CA SER A 86 -7.71 2.47 9.68
C SER A 86 -6.20 2.69 9.56
N THR A 87 -5.55 2.92 10.70
CA THR A 87 -4.11 3.17 10.82
C THR A 87 -3.56 2.56 12.13
N PRO A 88 -2.27 2.17 12.19
CA PRO A 88 -1.62 1.75 13.43
C PRO A 88 -1.69 2.78 14.57
N ALA A 89 -1.88 4.06 14.24
CA ALA A 89 -1.97 5.16 15.21
C ALA A 89 -3.31 5.23 15.97
N VAL A 90 -4.32 4.42 15.61
CA VAL A 90 -5.61 4.40 16.32
C VAL A 90 -5.40 3.91 17.77
N PRO A 91 -5.87 4.67 18.80
CA PRO A 91 -5.76 4.26 20.20
C PRO A 91 -6.42 2.90 20.45
N PRO A 92 -5.87 2.05 21.35
CA PRO A 92 -6.39 0.70 21.59
C PRO A 92 -7.89 0.65 21.89
N ALA A 93 -8.41 1.60 22.68
CA ALA A 93 -9.83 1.69 23.04
C ALA A 93 -10.76 1.93 21.84
N GLU A 94 -10.24 2.47 20.74
CA GLU A 94 -11.02 2.81 19.54
C GLU A 94 -10.89 1.79 18.41
N ARG A 95 -9.96 0.82 18.52
CA ARG A 95 -9.67 -0.13 17.44
C ARG A 95 -10.86 -0.98 17.01
N GLY A 96 -11.81 -1.25 17.92
CA GLY A 96 -13.04 -1.98 17.59
C GLY A 96 -13.92 -1.30 16.53
N ARG A 97 -13.70 -0.01 16.26
CA ARG A 97 -14.40 0.77 15.23
C ARG A 97 -13.73 0.71 13.85
N TYR A 98 -12.54 0.12 13.75
CA TYR A 98 -11.76 0.13 12.53
C TYR A 98 -11.47 -1.28 12.02
N GLY A 99 -11.69 -1.45 10.73
CA GLY A 99 -11.43 -2.70 10.03
C GLY A 99 -9.98 -2.80 9.57
N ILE A 100 -9.52 -4.02 9.27
CA ILE A 100 -8.21 -4.26 8.66
C ILE A 100 -8.38 -5.20 7.48
N ILE A 101 -7.88 -4.81 6.32
CA ILE A 101 -7.79 -5.67 5.14
C ILE A 101 -6.44 -6.38 5.19
N ARG A 102 -6.46 -7.70 5.35
CA ARG A 102 -5.26 -8.54 5.35
C ARG A 102 -5.14 -9.27 4.02
N HIS A 103 -3.96 -9.18 3.42
CA HIS A 103 -3.62 -10.02 2.27
C HIS A 103 -3.62 -11.50 2.68
N ARG A 104 -4.21 -12.36 1.84
CA ARG A 104 -4.24 -13.82 2.06
C ARG A 104 -3.38 -14.59 1.06
N GLY A 105 -3.24 -14.07 -0.15
CA GLY A 105 -2.46 -14.68 -1.22
C GLY A 105 -2.77 -14.00 -2.55
N VAL A 106 -1.92 -14.21 -3.55
CA VAL A 106 -2.23 -13.93 -4.95
C VAL A 106 -2.37 -15.29 -5.63
N ASN A 107 -3.58 -15.61 -6.09
CA ASN A 107 -3.85 -16.85 -6.81
C ASN A 107 -3.81 -16.55 -8.31
N ARG A 108 -3.19 -17.45 -9.08
CA ARG A 108 -3.18 -17.39 -10.54
C ARG A 108 -4.31 -18.23 -11.11
#